data_AF-A0A9D6HRE4-F1
#
_entry.id   AF-A0A9D6HRE4-F1
#
_cell.length_a   1.000
_cell.length_b   1.000
_cell.length_c   1.000
_cell.angle_alpha   90.00
_cell.angle_beta   90.00
_cell.angle_gamma   90.00
#
_symmetry.space_group_name_H-M   'P 1'
#
loop_
_entity.id
_entity.type
_entity.pdbx_description
1 polymer ?
#
loop_
_entity_poly.entity_id
_entity_poly.type
_entity_poly.pdbx_seq_one_letter_code
_entity_poly.pdbx_strand_id
1 'polypeptide(L)'
;MDEDRFTRGEKSARDKACYLIVQLPWLLLHLPRMFFAGLVWVVRGEAAARSAWRKIFTPANFLTSARFVLWGKAILLFLAGAPLAEQTLWLFFALATDFFDGPMARLNGEVTELGTYLDHGGDWGVTAWVIFLSIWYGTLELPFLFAALGAVLLLFAVNIAKFLKFRDPSVPLIENVGAFAAEELQTDFWGRVQFVSLAVALFGGLFIAVSGAEGFLFAGFMRGIGESARTITYGALALSVFLGGYNAGDALNYSELKAKKFREKLRKFKDSTSSSLS
;
A
#
# COMPACT_ATOMS: atom_id res chain seq x y z
N MET A 1 22.74 -20.73 3.25
CA MET A 1 22.76 -19.29 3.58
C MET A 1 21.35 -18.93 4.00
N ASP A 2 21.16 -18.42 5.23
CA ASP A 2 19.85 -18.02 5.76
C ASP A 2 19.24 -16.88 4.93
N GLU A 3 18.28 -17.19 4.06
CA GLU A 3 17.35 -16.21 3.45
C GLU A 3 16.44 -15.54 4.51
N ASP A 4 16.53 -15.97 5.77
CA ASP A 4 15.59 -15.71 6.86
C ASP A 4 15.84 -14.41 7.65
N ARG A 5 16.86 -13.61 7.29
CA ARG A 5 17.20 -12.37 8.01
C ARG A 5 16.49 -11.12 7.50
N PHE A 6 15.85 -11.17 6.33
CA PHE A 6 15.09 -10.02 5.81
C PHE A 6 13.68 -9.88 6.43
N THR A 7 13.16 -10.92 7.09
CA THR A 7 11.74 -11.02 7.46
C THR A 7 11.45 -10.90 8.96
N ARG A 8 12.46 -10.94 9.85
CA ARG A 8 12.26 -10.80 11.30
C ARG A 8 12.38 -9.36 11.78
N GLY A 9 11.51 -8.49 11.28
CA GLY A 9 11.10 -7.34 12.09
C GLY A 9 10.28 -7.86 13.28
N GLU A 10 10.42 -7.26 14.47
CA GLU A 10 9.53 -7.56 15.59
C GLU A 10 8.07 -7.48 15.11
N LYS A 11 7.32 -8.57 15.28
CA LYS A 11 5.91 -8.62 14.87
C LYS A 11 5.16 -7.51 15.57
N SER A 12 4.67 -6.54 14.80
CA SER A 12 4.00 -5.36 15.33
C SER A 12 2.72 -5.77 16.08
N ALA A 13 2.22 -4.93 16.98
CA ALA A 13 0.95 -5.17 17.67
C ALA A 13 -0.21 -5.40 16.67
N ARG A 14 -0.19 -4.68 15.52
CA ARG A 14 -1.11 -4.90 14.39
C ARG A 14 -0.99 -6.31 13.83
N ASP A 15 0.22 -6.80 13.56
CA ASP A 15 0.42 -8.15 13.01
C ASP A 15 -0.10 -9.23 13.98
N LYS A 16 0.10 -9.05 15.29
CA LYS A 16 -0.46 -9.96 16.31
C LYS A 16 -1.98 -9.93 16.34
N ALA A 17 -2.60 -8.74 16.29
CA ALA A 17 -4.05 -8.59 16.27
C ALA A 17 -4.69 -9.14 14.99
N CYS A 18 -4.00 -9.01 13.85
CA CYS A 18 -4.49 -9.47 12.57
C CYS A 18 -4.29 -10.97 12.35
N TYR A 19 -3.45 -11.66 13.15
CA TYR A 19 -3.03 -13.04 12.88
C TYR A 19 -4.21 -13.96 12.56
N LEU A 20 -5.16 -14.11 13.49
CA LEU A 20 -6.32 -14.99 13.28
C LEU A 20 -7.19 -14.56 12.09
N ILE A 21 -7.30 -13.25 11.86
CA ILE A 21 -8.14 -12.68 10.80
C ILE A 21 -7.53 -12.96 9.43
N VAL A 22 -6.21 -12.88 9.27
CA VAL A 22 -5.55 -13.05 7.97
C VAL A 22 -5.23 -14.51 7.63
N GLN A 23 -5.17 -15.41 8.61
CA GLN A 23 -4.86 -16.83 8.34
C GLN A 23 -5.96 -17.51 7.51
N LEU A 24 -7.24 -17.23 7.78
CA LEU A 24 -8.33 -17.84 7.02
C LEU A 24 -8.33 -17.39 5.54
N PRO A 25 -8.28 -16.08 5.21
CA PRO A 25 -8.09 -15.62 3.83
C PRO A 25 -6.80 -16.16 3.20
N TRP A 26 -5.69 -16.23 3.94
CA TRP A 26 -4.43 -16.77 3.43
C TRP A 26 -4.57 -18.23 2.99
N LEU A 27 -5.23 -19.07 3.80
CA LEU A 27 -5.53 -20.46 3.47
C LEU A 27 -6.42 -20.58 2.24
N LEU A 28 -7.46 -19.76 2.13
CA LEU A 28 -8.37 -19.76 0.98
C LEU A 28 -7.64 -19.37 -0.32
N LEU A 29 -6.76 -18.37 -0.23
CA LEU A 29 -5.94 -17.90 -1.35
C LEU A 29 -4.77 -18.84 -1.70
N HIS A 30 -4.52 -19.87 -0.88
CA HIS A 30 -3.56 -20.91 -1.20
C HIS A 30 -4.02 -21.81 -2.36
N LEU A 31 -5.34 -22.03 -2.50
CA LEU A 31 -5.91 -22.81 -3.60
C LEU A 31 -5.64 -22.19 -4.98
N PRO A 32 -5.98 -20.91 -5.25
CA PRO A 32 -5.66 -20.28 -6.53
C PRO A 32 -4.14 -20.22 -6.75
N ARG A 33 -3.33 -20.02 -5.70
CA ARG A 33 -1.87 -20.10 -5.81
C ARG A 33 -1.40 -21.44 -6.39
N MET A 34 -1.88 -22.57 -5.87
CA MET A 34 -1.58 -23.90 -6.40
C MET A 34 -2.00 -24.06 -7.85
N PHE A 35 -3.21 -23.60 -8.18
CA PHE A 35 -3.71 -23.65 -9.55
C PHE A 35 -2.80 -22.88 -10.53
N PHE A 36 -2.50 -21.61 -10.25
CA PHE A 36 -1.68 -20.78 -11.14
C PHE A 36 -0.23 -21.24 -11.23
N ALA A 37 0.36 -21.72 -10.13
CA ALA A 37 1.70 -22.30 -10.17
C ALA A 37 1.74 -23.60 -10.99
N GLY A 38 0.69 -24.43 -10.92
CA GLY A 38 0.53 -25.62 -11.76
C GLY A 38 0.44 -25.26 -13.25
N LEU A 39 -0.29 -24.20 -13.61
CA LEU A 39 -0.33 -23.71 -14.99
C LEU A 39 1.05 -23.26 -15.48
N VAL A 40 1.79 -22.50 -14.67
CA VAL A 40 3.16 -22.09 -15.02
C VAL A 40 4.08 -23.30 -15.14
N TRP A 41 3.92 -24.32 -14.30
CA TRP A 41 4.68 -25.56 -14.38
C TRP A 41 4.46 -26.27 -15.73
N VAL A 42 3.22 -26.40 -16.18
CA VAL A 42 2.88 -27.01 -17.48
C VAL A 42 3.49 -26.23 -18.65
N VAL A 43 3.49 -24.90 -18.60
CA VAL A 43 3.90 -24.06 -19.74
C VAL A 43 5.40 -23.75 -19.77
N ARG A 44 6.02 -23.58 -18.60
CA ARG A 44 7.39 -23.05 -18.43
C ARG A 44 8.30 -23.93 -17.57
N GLY A 45 7.80 -25.05 -17.06
CA GLY A 45 8.56 -26.00 -16.25
C GLY A 45 8.71 -25.61 -14.77
N GLU A 46 9.41 -26.46 -14.02
CA GLU A 46 9.48 -26.43 -12.55
C GLU A 46 10.21 -25.21 -11.99
N ALA A 47 11.32 -24.80 -12.61
CA ALA A 47 12.07 -23.64 -12.13
C ALA A 47 11.22 -22.35 -12.18
N ALA A 48 10.50 -22.14 -13.27
CA ALA A 48 9.60 -21.00 -13.44
C ALA A 48 8.42 -21.05 -12.46
N ALA A 49 7.80 -22.22 -12.27
CA ALA A 49 6.71 -22.40 -11.33
C ALA A 49 7.12 -22.11 -9.88
N ARG A 50 8.31 -22.58 -9.46
CA ARG A 50 8.85 -22.30 -8.12
C ARG A 50 9.12 -20.81 -7.92
N SER A 51 9.68 -20.14 -8.92
CA SER A 51 9.88 -18.69 -8.87
C SER A 51 8.55 -17.93 -8.75
N ALA A 52 7.57 -18.26 -9.60
CA ALA A 52 6.25 -17.64 -9.60
C ALA A 52 5.50 -17.89 -8.28
N TRP A 53 5.57 -19.10 -7.72
CA TRP A 53 4.99 -19.45 -6.42
C TRP A 53 5.53 -18.58 -5.29
N ARG A 54 6.84 -18.32 -5.27
CA ARG A 54 7.49 -17.54 -4.21
C ARG A 54 7.32 -16.04 -4.38
N LYS A 55 7.34 -15.53 -5.61
CA LYS A 55 7.44 -14.09 -5.90
C LYS A 55 6.16 -13.45 -6.43
N ILE A 56 5.30 -14.20 -7.11
CA ILE A 56 4.15 -13.66 -7.85
C ILE A 56 2.84 -14.09 -7.19
N PHE A 57 2.61 -15.38 -7.05
CA PHE A 57 1.34 -15.95 -6.59
C PHE A 57 1.25 -16.04 -5.06
N THR A 58 1.77 -15.06 -4.33
CA THR A 58 1.56 -15.02 -2.88
C THR A 58 0.10 -14.62 -2.58
N PRO A 59 -0.53 -15.18 -1.54
CA PRO A 59 -1.84 -14.73 -1.07
C PRO A 59 -1.93 -13.22 -0.86
N ALA A 60 -0.86 -12.60 -0.34
CA ALA A 60 -0.80 -11.14 -0.19
C ALA A 60 -0.91 -10.43 -1.55
N ASN A 61 -0.16 -10.87 -2.57
CA ASN A 61 -0.24 -10.29 -3.91
C ASN A 61 -1.63 -10.50 -4.54
N PHE A 62 -2.30 -11.63 -4.30
CA PHE A 62 -3.68 -11.82 -4.75
C PHE A 62 -4.64 -10.83 -4.08
N LEU A 63 -4.46 -10.57 -2.79
CA LEU A 63 -5.29 -9.62 -2.05
C LEU A 63 -5.06 -8.18 -2.54
N THR A 64 -3.80 -7.78 -2.75
CA THR A 64 -3.46 -6.51 -3.40
C THR A 64 -4.00 -6.43 -4.83
N SER A 65 -3.96 -7.52 -5.60
CA SER A 65 -4.57 -7.57 -6.95
C SER A 65 -6.08 -7.38 -6.91
N ALA A 66 -6.76 -7.93 -5.90
CA ALA A 66 -8.19 -7.70 -5.68
C ALA A 66 -8.49 -6.21 -5.44
N ARG A 67 -7.59 -5.46 -4.78
CA ARG A 67 -7.70 -3.99 -4.64
C ARG A 67 -7.89 -3.31 -5.99
N PHE A 68 -7.07 -3.65 -6.98
CA PHE A 68 -7.16 -3.07 -8.32
C PHE A 68 -8.48 -3.41 -9.01
N VAL A 69 -9.01 -4.62 -8.81
CA VAL A 69 -10.33 -5.01 -9.35
C VAL A 69 -11.45 -4.21 -8.68
N LEU A 70 -11.41 -4.06 -7.35
CA LEU A 70 -12.40 -3.30 -6.58
C LEU A 70 -12.36 -1.80 -6.95
N TRP A 71 -11.16 -1.24 -7.07
CA TRP A 71 -10.94 0.13 -7.54
C TRP A 71 -11.45 0.32 -8.99
N GLY A 72 -11.07 -0.58 -9.90
CA GLY A 72 -11.54 -0.55 -11.28
C GLY A 72 -13.06 -0.65 -11.39
N LYS A 73 -13.70 -1.46 -10.52
CA LYS A 73 -15.16 -1.53 -10.43
C LYS A 73 -15.79 -0.20 -9.99
N ALA A 74 -15.19 0.50 -9.02
CA ALA A 74 -15.66 1.82 -8.62
C ALA A 74 -15.59 2.84 -9.78
N ILE A 75 -14.53 2.78 -10.60
CA ILE A 75 -14.41 3.60 -11.82
C ILE A 75 -15.52 3.25 -12.82
N LEU A 76 -15.75 1.96 -13.09
CA LEU A 76 -16.79 1.54 -14.03
C LEU A 76 -18.19 1.98 -13.57
N LEU A 77 -18.46 1.90 -12.26
CA LEU A 77 -19.72 2.37 -11.67
C LEU A 77 -19.90 3.89 -11.85
N PHE A 78 -18.84 4.68 -11.66
CA PHE A 78 -18.85 6.11 -11.95
C PHE A 78 -19.22 6.38 -13.42
N LEU A 79 -18.56 5.70 -14.36
CA LEU A 79 -18.81 5.86 -15.80
C LEU A 79 -20.22 5.41 -16.21
N ALA A 80 -20.79 4.44 -15.49
CA ALA A 80 -22.17 3.99 -15.68
C ALA A 80 -23.22 4.91 -15.00
N GLY A 81 -22.79 5.97 -14.31
CA GLY A 81 -23.70 6.90 -13.61
C GLY A 81 -24.29 6.33 -12.30
N ALA A 82 -23.66 5.31 -11.70
CA ALA A 82 -24.13 4.72 -10.45
C ALA A 82 -24.03 5.72 -9.27
N PRO A 83 -24.86 5.57 -8.23
CA PRO A 83 -24.83 6.42 -7.04
C PRO A 83 -23.45 6.45 -6.35
N LEU A 84 -23.07 7.59 -5.79
CA LEU A 84 -21.80 7.76 -5.06
C LEU A 84 -21.68 6.76 -3.89
N ALA A 85 -22.79 6.39 -3.25
CA ALA A 85 -22.81 5.42 -2.16
C ALA A 85 -22.29 4.04 -2.60
N GLU A 86 -22.67 3.59 -3.80
CA GLU A 86 -22.18 2.32 -4.35
C GLU A 86 -20.69 2.40 -4.65
N GLN A 87 -20.25 3.47 -5.33
CA GLN A 87 -18.82 3.68 -5.63
C GLN A 87 -17.97 3.71 -4.35
N THR A 88 -18.46 4.40 -3.31
CA THR A 88 -17.80 4.53 -2.01
C THR A 88 -17.68 3.18 -1.29
N LEU A 89 -18.69 2.31 -1.41
CA LEU A 89 -18.65 0.96 -0.84
C LEU A 89 -17.52 0.12 -1.46
N TRP A 90 -17.38 0.13 -2.79
CA TRP A 90 -16.32 -0.60 -3.48
C TRP A 90 -14.93 -0.06 -3.14
N LEU A 91 -14.78 1.27 -3.04
CA LEU A 91 -13.53 1.89 -2.59
C LEU A 91 -13.21 1.57 -1.14
N PHE A 92 -14.21 1.48 -0.26
CA PHE A 92 -13.99 1.04 1.12
C PHE A 92 -13.46 -0.39 1.17
N PHE A 93 -14.02 -1.31 0.38
CA PHE A 93 -13.48 -2.67 0.33
C PHE A 93 -12.08 -2.70 -0.28
N ALA A 94 -11.78 -1.85 -1.27
CA ALA A 94 -10.42 -1.70 -1.79
C ALA A 94 -9.47 -1.25 -0.66
N LEU A 95 -9.81 -0.21 0.10
CA LEU A 95 -9.04 0.24 1.27
C LEU A 95 -8.90 -0.88 2.32
N ALA A 96 -9.94 -1.68 2.55
CA ALA A 96 -9.88 -2.77 3.52
C ALA A 96 -8.84 -3.84 3.14
N THR A 97 -8.61 -4.10 1.84
CA THR A 97 -7.57 -5.06 1.42
C THR A 97 -6.16 -4.66 1.86
N ASP A 98 -5.85 -3.35 1.87
CA ASP A 98 -4.58 -2.78 2.36
C ASP A 98 -4.35 -3.02 3.85
N PHE A 99 -5.43 -3.08 4.61
CA PHE A 99 -5.31 -3.36 6.02
C PHE A 99 -4.78 -4.79 6.29
N PHE A 100 -4.93 -5.71 5.33
CA PHE A 100 -4.68 -7.13 5.54
C PHE A 100 -3.50 -7.70 4.75
N ASP A 101 -3.17 -7.18 3.56
CA ASP A 101 -2.12 -7.76 2.71
C ASP A 101 -0.71 -7.62 3.31
N GLY A 102 -0.37 -6.46 3.88
CA GLY A 102 0.90 -6.24 4.57
C GLY A 102 1.11 -7.21 5.75
N PRO A 103 0.17 -7.29 6.72
CA PRO A 103 0.23 -8.30 7.78
C PRO A 103 0.25 -9.73 7.25
N MET A 104 -0.55 -10.05 6.22
CA MET A 104 -0.58 -11.38 5.59
C MET A 104 0.79 -11.76 5.02
N ALA A 105 1.47 -10.84 4.33
CA ALA A 105 2.81 -11.08 3.79
C ALA A 105 3.84 -11.29 4.91
N ARG A 106 3.88 -10.39 5.91
CA ARG A 106 4.89 -10.46 7.00
C ARG A 106 4.72 -11.67 7.89
N LEU A 107 3.48 -12.03 8.26
CA LEU A 107 3.21 -13.14 9.16
C LEU A 107 3.54 -14.49 8.56
N ASN A 108 3.53 -14.60 7.23
CA ASN A 108 3.80 -15.83 6.50
C ASN A 108 5.17 -15.84 5.79
N GLY A 109 5.98 -14.79 5.96
CA GLY A 109 7.31 -14.70 5.33
C GLY A 109 7.26 -14.51 3.80
N GLU A 110 6.20 -13.89 3.28
CA GLU A 110 5.90 -13.75 1.85
C GLU A 110 5.95 -12.30 1.38
N VAL A 111 6.79 -11.48 2.01
CA VAL A 111 7.05 -10.11 1.54
C VAL A 111 7.85 -10.20 0.23
N THR A 112 7.32 -9.60 -0.83
CA THR A 112 7.95 -9.61 -2.17
C THR A 112 8.05 -8.20 -2.72
N GLU A 113 9.05 -7.94 -3.56
CA GLU A 113 9.23 -6.66 -4.24
C GLU A 113 8.00 -6.29 -5.09
N LEU A 114 7.48 -7.28 -5.84
CA LEU A 114 6.26 -7.11 -6.63
C LEU A 114 5.08 -6.70 -5.74
N GLY A 115 4.89 -7.39 -4.61
CA GLY A 115 3.85 -7.05 -3.64
C GLY A 115 3.96 -5.61 -3.16
N THR A 116 5.17 -5.16 -2.81
CA THR A 116 5.40 -3.78 -2.38
C THR A 116 5.04 -2.75 -3.47
N TYR A 117 5.34 -3.02 -4.75
CA TYR A 117 4.95 -2.11 -5.84
C TYR A 117 3.44 -2.09 -6.07
N LEU A 118 2.82 -3.27 -6.07
CA LEU A 118 1.38 -3.39 -6.25
C LEU A 118 0.65 -2.65 -5.13
N ASP A 119 1.16 -2.75 -3.90
CA ASP A 119 0.59 -2.11 -2.72
C ASP A 119 0.61 -0.59 -2.86
N HIS A 120 1.79 -0.02 -3.12
CA HIS A 120 1.92 1.42 -3.34
C HIS A 120 1.10 1.89 -4.54
N GLY A 121 1.13 1.16 -5.66
CA GLY A 121 0.36 1.49 -6.85
C GLY A 121 -1.15 1.50 -6.59
N GLY A 122 -1.64 0.55 -5.80
CA GLY A 122 -3.03 0.45 -5.38
C GLY A 122 -3.44 1.62 -4.48
N ASP A 123 -2.61 1.96 -3.49
CA ASP A 123 -2.85 3.08 -2.58
C ASP A 123 -2.93 4.42 -3.31
N TRP A 124 -1.98 4.69 -4.21
CA TRP A 124 -1.99 5.90 -5.01
C TRP A 124 -3.19 5.95 -5.95
N GLY A 125 -3.55 4.82 -6.57
CA GLY A 125 -4.72 4.73 -7.45
C GLY A 125 -6.02 5.03 -6.71
N VAL A 126 -6.26 4.38 -5.57
CA VAL A 126 -7.44 4.61 -4.73
C VAL A 126 -7.46 6.05 -4.20
N THR A 127 -6.34 6.55 -3.68
CA THR A 127 -6.22 7.92 -3.16
C THR A 127 -6.54 8.96 -4.23
N ALA A 128 -5.92 8.86 -5.41
CA ALA A 128 -6.17 9.77 -6.52
C ALA A 128 -7.64 9.73 -6.96
N TRP A 129 -8.24 8.54 -6.99
CA TRP A 129 -9.64 8.39 -7.36
C TRP A 129 -10.60 8.98 -6.32
N VAL A 130 -10.32 8.81 -5.03
CA VAL A 130 -11.12 9.44 -3.96
C VAL A 130 -11.02 10.97 -4.02
N ILE A 131 -9.83 11.52 -4.29
CA ILE A 131 -9.65 12.96 -4.52
C ILE A 131 -10.49 13.40 -5.71
N PHE A 132 -10.44 12.68 -6.84
CA PHE A 132 -11.26 12.97 -8.02
C PHE A 132 -12.75 12.99 -7.68
N LEU A 133 -13.27 11.96 -7.02
CA LEU A 133 -14.69 11.91 -6.61
C LEU A 133 -15.04 13.05 -5.65
N SER A 134 -14.12 13.40 -4.74
CA SER A 134 -14.34 14.50 -3.80
C SER A 134 -14.46 15.85 -4.49
N ILE A 135 -13.65 16.09 -5.54
CA ILE A 135 -13.77 17.27 -6.39
C ILE A 135 -15.09 17.22 -7.17
N TRP A 136 -15.37 16.10 -7.83
CA TRP A 136 -16.50 15.95 -8.75
C TRP A 136 -17.85 16.13 -8.03
N TYR A 137 -18.01 15.52 -6.86
CA TYR A 137 -19.24 15.58 -6.07
C TYR A 137 -19.22 16.69 -5.00
N GLY A 138 -18.13 17.46 -4.89
CA GLY A 138 -17.99 18.54 -3.91
C GLY A 138 -18.06 18.06 -2.45
N THR A 139 -17.51 16.88 -2.14
CA THR A 139 -17.64 16.28 -0.80
C THR A 139 -16.70 16.91 0.23
N LEU A 140 -15.67 17.63 -0.22
CA LEU A 140 -14.68 18.35 0.60
C LEU A 140 -14.38 19.70 -0.06
N GLU A 141 -13.99 20.73 0.72
CA GLU A 141 -13.66 22.02 0.11
C GLU A 141 -12.36 21.94 -0.71
N LEU A 142 -12.29 22.72 -1.79
CA LEU A 142 -11.12 22.74 -2.68
C LEU A 142 -9.78 23.01 -1.97
N PRO A 143 -9.65 23.97 -1.03
CA PRO A 143 -8.40 24.18 -0.31
C PRO A 143 -7.92 22.93 0.42
N PHE A 144 -8.86 22.12 0.94
CA PHE A 144 -8.56 20.88 1.63
C PHE A 144 -8.02 19.81 0.68
N LEU A 145 -8.65 19.67 -0.48
CA LEU A 145 -8.22 18.73 -1.52
C LEU A 145 -6.85 19.11 -2.09
N PHE A 146 -6.57 20.41 -2.26
CA PHE A 146 -5.24 20.88 -2.64
C PHE A 146 -4.18 20.60 -1.57
N ALA A 147 -4.51 20.75 -0.28
CA ALA A 147 -3.60 20.40 0.80
C ALA A 147 -3.31 18.89 0.84
N ALA A 148 -4.33 18.05 0.66
CA ALA A 148 -4.17 16.60 0.58
C ALA A 148 -3.32 16.18 -0.64
N LEU A 149 -3.60 16.76 -1.81
CA LEU A 149 -2.80 16.52 -3.01
C LEU A 149 -1.35 16.99 -2.83
N GLY A 150 -1.15 18.16 -2.25
CA GLY A 150 0.19 18.68 -1.93
C GLY A 150 0.97 17.76 -0.99
N ALA A 151 0.32 17.22 0.04
CA ALA A 151 0.94 16.25 0.95
C ALA A 151 1.34 14.96 0.23
N VAL A 152 0.46 14.43 -0.63
CA VAL A 152 0.73 13.26 -1.47
C VAL A 152 1.92 13.49 -2.40
N LEU A 153 1.93 14.61 -3.13
CA LEU A 153 3.01 14.96 -4.05
C LEU A 153 4.34 15.16 -3.33
N LEU A 154 4.32 15.77 -2.14
CA LEU A 154 5.50 15.94 -1.30
C LEU A 154 6.10 14.59 -0.86
N LEU A 155 5.26 13.66 -0.39
CA LEU A 155 5.70 12.31 -0.03
C LEU A 155 6.31 11.58 -1.22
N PHE A 156 5.68 11.70 -2.40
CA PHE A 156 6.21 11.11 -3.62
C PHE A 156 7.57 11.70 -4.00
N ALA A 157 7.71 13.03 -3.97
CA ALA A 157 8.97 13.72 -4.24
C ALA A 157 10.08 13.32 -3.25
N VAL A 158 9.74 13.18 -1.95
CA VAL A 158 10.64 12.69 -0.90
C VAL A 158 11.11 11.27 -1.21
N ASN A 159 10.21 10.37 -1.58
CA ASN A 159 10.56 8.98 -1.91
C ASN A 159 11.46 8.90 -3.15
N ILE A 160 11.22 9.73 -4.17
CA ILE A 160 12.12 9.86 -5.33
C ILE A 160 13.49 10.37 -4.90
N ALA A 161 13.56 11.42 -4.10
CA ALA A 161 14.84 11.98 -3.64
C ALA A 161 15.64 10.94 -2.83
N LYS A 162 14.98 10.21 -1.93
CA LYS A 162 15.58 9.07 -1.21
C LYS A 162 16.09 8.02 -2.19
N PHE A 163 15.26 7.58 -3.15
CA PHE A 163 15.68 6.59 -4.13
C PHE A 163 16.91 7.03 -4.92
N LEU A 164 16.94 8.28 -5.41
CA LEU A 164 18.07 8.84 -6.15
C LEU A 164 19.35 8.92 -5.30
N LYS A 165 19.21 9.13 -3.98
CA LYS A 165 20.32 9.12 -3.03
C LYS A 165 20.81 7.71 -2.72
N PHE A 166 19.90 6.74 -2.62
CA PHE A 166 20.22 5.37 -2.22
C PHE A 166 20.72 4.50 -3.37
N ARG A 167 20.27 4.78 -4.60
CA ARG A 167 20.63 3.98 -5.77
C ARG A 167 22.15 3.92 -5.97
N ASP A 168 22.61 2.75 -6.37
CA ASP A 168 23.94 2.55 -6.91
C ASP A 168 23.87 2.47 -8.43
N PRO A 169 24.48 3.43 -9.16
CA PRO A 169 24.48 3.44 -10.63
C PRO A 169 25.17 2.21 -11.27
N SER A 170 26.00 1.48 -10.52
CA SER A 170 26.70 0.28 -11.01
C SER A 170 25.84 -1.00 -10.93
N VAL A 171 24.66 -0.91 -10.33
CA VAL A 171 23.70 -1.99 -10.15
C VAL A 171 22.51 -1.75 -11.10
N PRO A 172 21.93 -2.79 -11.73
CA PRO A 172 20.75 -2.62 -12.58
C PRO A 172 19.62 -1.86 -11.87
N LEU A 173 18.88 -1.04 -12.64
CA LEU A 173 17.81 -0.21 -12.06
C LEU A 173 16.76 -1.06 -11.34
N ILE A 174 16.38 -2.20 -11.89
CA ILE A 174 15.36 -3.08 -11.31
C ILE A 174 15.78 -3.61 -9.92
N GLU A 175 17.05 -3.96 -9.73
CA GLU A 175 17.59 -4.43 -8.44
C GLU A 175 17.65 -3.29 -7.42
N ASN A 176 18.06 -2.09 -7.86
CA ASN A 176 18.03 -0.90 -7.00
C ASN A 176 16.62 -0.61 -6.51
N VAL A 177 15.65 -0.62 -7.43
CA VAL A 177 14.25 -0.33 -7.14
C VAL A 177 13.74 -1.39 -6.17
N GLY A 178 14.00 -2.68 -6.42
CA GLY A 178 13.56 -3.81 -5.58
C GLY A 178 14.07 -3.73 -4.15
N ALA A 179 15.38 -3.55 -3.98
CA ALA A 179 15.99 -3.41 -2.66
C ALA A 179 15.51 -2.16 -1.93
N PHE A 180 15.34 -1.04 -2.64
CA PHE A 180 14.85 0.20 -2.04
C PHE A 180 13.40 0.03 -1.57
N ALA A 181 12.57 -0.65 -2.35
CA ALA A 181 11.20 -0.95 -1.96
C ALA A 181 11.14 -1.87 -0.73
N ALA A 182 12.00 -2.87 -0.65
CA ALA A 182 12.03 -3.79 0.48
C ALA A 182 12.47 -3.14 1.80
N GLU A 183 13.36 -2.14 1.76
CA GLU A 183 13.97 -1.57 2.97
C GLU A 183 13.47 -0.16 3.34
N GLU A 184 13.26 0.72 2.36
CA GLU A 184 13.00 2.14 2.61
C GLU A 184 11.55 2.56 2.34
N LEU A 185 10.81 1.81 1.51
CA LEU A 185 9.38 2.05 1.31
C LEU A 185 8.49 1.44 2.41
N GLN A 186 9.08 0.68 3.35
CA GLN A 186 8.32 0.22 4.51
C GLN A 186 8.11 1.38 5.49
N THR A 187 6.84 1.70 5.73
CA THR A 187 6.47 2.77 6.67
C THR A 187 6.67 2.34 8.12
N ASP A 188 7.34 3.22 8.86
CA ASP A 188 7.48 3.14 10.30
C ASP A 188 6.15 3.46 11.00
N PHE A 189 6.16 3.52 12.34
CA PHE A 189 4.94 3.80 13.09
C PHE A 189 4.32 5.14 12.71
N TRP A 190 5.11 6.21 12.57
CA TRP A 190 4.61 7.55 12.28
C TRP A 190 4.11 7.70 10.85
N GLY A 191 4.80 7.09 9.88
CA GLY A 191 4.32 6.99 8.50
C GLY A 191 2.97 6.29 8.40
N ARG A 192 2.73 5.24 9.21
CA ARG A 192 1.42 4.57 9.27
C ARG A 192 0.33 5.46 9.87
N VAL A 193 0.63 6.17 10.96
CA VAL A 193 -0.32 7.13 11.56
C VAL A 193 -0.67 8.23 10.55
N GLN A 194 0.32 8.75 9.83
CA GLN A 194 0.11 9.72 8.76
C GLN A 194 -0.83 9.16 7.68
N PHE A 195 -0.56 7.96 7.18
CA PHE A 195 -1.35 7.34 6.12
C PHE A 195 -2.79 7.06 6.54
N VAL A 196 -2.99 6.50 7.75
CA VAL A 196 -4.34 6.30 8.31
C VAL A 196 -5.09 7.63 8.45
N SER A 197 -4.40 8.68 8.90
CA SER A 197 -5.00 10.01 9.03
C SER A 197 -5.40 10.59 7.66
N LEU A 198 -4.59 10.37 6.62
CA LEU A 198 -4.93 10.74 5.25
C LEU A 198 -6.15 9.95 4.73
N ALA A 199 -6.18 8.64 4.96
CA ALA A 199 -7.30 7.79 4.57
C ALA A 199 -8.61 8.24 5.25
N VAL A 200 -8.57 8.52 6.56
CA VAL A 200 -9.72 9.06 7.31
C VAL A 200 -10.16 10.40 6.75
N ALA A 201 -9.24 11.30 6.41
CA ALA A 201 -9.57 12.59 5.83
C ALA A 201 -10.26 12.48 4.45
N LEU A 202 -9.74 11.64 3.57
CA LEU A 202 -10.25 11.50 2.22
C LEU A 202 -11.57 10.72 2.17
N PHE A 203 -11.62 9.56 2.83
CA PHE A 203 -12.84 8.77 2.90
C PHE A 203 -13.90 9.40 3.80
N GLY A 204 -13.52 10.18 4.81
CA GLY A 204 -14.45 10.91 5.68
C GLY A 204 -15.36 11.84 4.89
N GLY A 205 -14.81 12.57 3.91
CA GLY A 205 -15.60 13.39 3.00
C GLY A 205 -16.64 12.60 2.21
N LEU A 206 -16.24 11.49 1.59
CA LEU A 206 -17.17 10.60 0.89
C LEU A 206 -18.24 10.04 1.82
N PHE A 207 -17.86 9.57 3.01
CA PHE A 207 -18.75 8.96 3.98
C PHE A 207 -19.79 9.96 4.52
N ILE A 208 -19.38 11.22 4.75
CA ILE A 208 -20.30 12.30 5.11
C ILE A 208 -21.30 12.51 3.98
N ALA A 209 -20.83 12.62 2.73
CA ALA A 209 -21.69 12.88 1.57
C ALA A 209 -22.73 11.77 1.32
N VAL A 210 -22.38 10.51 1.59
CA VAL A 210 -23.27 9.36 1.37
C VAL A 210 -23.99 8.87 2.63
N SER A 211 -23.81 9.54 3.77
CA SER A 211 -24.33 9.09 5.07
C SER A 211 -25.86 8.97 5.13
N GLY A 212 -26.58 9.72 4.30
CA GLY A 212 -28.03 9.68 4.16
C GLY A 212 -28.55 8.72 3.08
N ALA A 213 -27.66 8.04 2.34
CA ALA A 213 -28.07 7.12 1.28
C ALA A 213 -28.64 5.81 1.86
N GLU A 214 -29.71 5.31 1.25
CA GLU A 214 -30.29 4.03 1.61
C GLU A 214 -29.29 2.89 1.37
N GLY A 215 -29.17 1.97 2.33
CA GLY A 215 -28.24 0.84 2.24
C GLY A 215 -26.76 1.17 2.46
N PHE A 216 -26.41 2.41 2.83
CA PHE A 216 -25.02 2.73 3.18
C PHE A 216 -24.58 2.00 4.46
N LEU A 217 -23.57 1.14 4.34
CA LEU A 217 -23.09 0.24 5.39
C LEU A 217 -22.75 0.97 6.71
N PHE A 218 -22.24 2.20 6.62
CA PHE A 218 -21.81 2.98 7.78
C PHE A 218 -22.81 4.05 8.24
N ALA A 219 -24.06 4.02 7.77
CA ALA A 219 -25.07 5.03 8.11
C ALA A 219 -25.31 5.14 9.62
N GLY A 220 -25.29 4.02 10.36
CA GLY A 220 -25.41 4.03 11.83
C GLY A 220 -24.23 4.72 12.52
N PHE A 221 -23.00 4.39 12.09
CA PHE A 221 -21.78 5.01 12.60
C PHE A 221 -21.73 6.51 12.32
N MET A 222 -22.04 6.92 11.08
CA MET A 222 -22.06 8.34 10.70
C MET A 222 -23.11 9.13 11.48
N ARG A 223 -24.29 8.55 11.74
CA ARG A 223 -25.30 9.17 12.62
C ARG A 223 -24.82 9.33 14.05
N GLY A 224 -24.07 8.35 14.57
CA GLY A 224 -23.52 8.40 15.93
C GLY A 224 -22.46 9.50 16.10
N ILE A 225 -21.63 9.73 15.09
CA ILE A 225 -20.63 10.82 15.12
C ILE A 225 -21.28 12.18 14.84
N GLY A 226 -22.29 12.22 13.96
CA GLY A 226 -23.04 13.43 13.63
C GLY A 226 -22.14 14.54 13.08
N GLU A 227 -22.34 15.77 13.56
CA GLU A 227 -21.61 16.95 13.10
C GLU A 227 -20.09 16.88 13.35
N SER A 228 -19.67 16.09 14.34
CA SER A 228 -18.25 15.89 14.65
C SER A 228 -17.48 15.20 13.51
N ALA A 229 -18.17 14.53 12.59
CA ALA A 229 -17.54 13.78 11.50
C ALA A 229 -16.70 14.72 10.62
N ARG A 230 -17.20 15.93 10.39
CA ARG A 230 -16.52 16.96 9.61
C ARG A 230 -15.24 17.43 10.34
N THR A 231 -15.33 17.72 11.62
CA THR A 231 -14.18 18.10 12.46
C THR A 231 -13.11 17.00 12.50
N ILE A 232 -13.52 15.74 12.64
CA ILE A 232 -12.60 14.58 12.61
C ILE A 232 -11.90 14.47 11.26
N THR A 233 -12.65 14.62 10.17
CA THR A 233 -12.14 14.57 8.79
C THR A 233 -11.07 15.65 8.56
N TYR A 234 -11.36 16.90 8.95
CA TYR A 234 -10.39 17.99 8.82
C TYR A 234 -9.18 17.85 9.75
N GLY A 235 -9.42 17.44 11.00
CA GLY A 235 -8.35 17.19 11.98
C GLY A 235 -7.40 16.08 11.53
N ALA A 236 -7.93 15.03 10.91
CA ALA A 236 -7.12 13.94 10.37
C ALA A 236 -6.21 14.40 9.23
N LEU A 237 -6.66 15.29 8.34
CA LEU A 237 -5.76 15.84 7.32
C LEU A 237 -4.71 16.75 7.95
N ALA A 238 -5.09 17.62 8.88
CA ALA A 238 -4.14 18.51 9.54
C ALA A 238 -3.01 17.70 10.21
N LEU A 239 -3.37 16.61 10.89
CA LEU A 239 -2.42 15.65 11.46
C LEU A 239 -1.56 14.98 10.37
N SER A 240 -2.16 14.54 9.26
CA SER A 240 -1.43 13.93 8.15
C SER A 240 -0.42 14.89 7.51
N VAL A 241 -0.80 16.14 7.27
CA VAL A 241 0.09 17.18 6.73
C VAL A 241 1.22 17.47 7.71
N PHE A 242 0.92 17.61 9.01
CA PHE A 242 1.91 17.83 10.06
C PHE A 242 2.95 16.71 10.11
N LEU A 243 2.50 15.45 10.13
CA LEU A 243 3.39 14.28 10.13
C LEU A 243 4.16 14.15 8.81
N GLY A 244 3.58 14.57 7.68
CA GLY A 244 4.28 14.64 6.40
C GLY A 244 5.45 15.62 6.42
N GLY A 245 5.30 16.76 7.09
CA GLY A 245 6.39 17.71 7.34
C GLY A 245 7.51 17.11 8.18
N TYR A 246 7.17 16.38 9.24
CA TYR A 246 8.15 15.65 10.06
C TYR A 246 8.93 14.62 9.22
N ASN A 247 8.22 13.81 8.43
CA ASN A 247 8.81 12.80 7.56
C ASN A 247 9.68 13.41 6.45
N ALA A 248 9.32 14.57 5.92
CA ALA A 248 10.13 15.31 4.97
C ALA A 248 11.42 15.86 5.62
N GLY A 249 11.33 16.35 6.87
CA GLY A 249 12.50 16.78 7.64
C GLY A 249 13.48 15.62 7.89
N ASP A 250 12.98 14.46 8.29
CA ASP A 250 13.79 13.25 8.44
C ASP A 250 14.41 12.83 7.09
N ALA A 251 13.61 12.88 6.00
CA ALA A 251 14.05 12.61 4.64
C ALA A 251 15.24 13.49 4.18
N LEU A 252 15.20 14.78 4.49
CA LEU A 252 16.28 15.72 4.15
C LEU A 252 17.55 15.47 4.97
N ASN A 253 17.40 14.97 6.19
CA ASN A 253 18.50 14.70 7.12
C ASN A 253 19.11 13.29 6.98
N TYR A 254 18.75 12.53 5.93
CA TYR A 254 19.26 11.16 5.74
C TYR A 254 20.79 11.11 5.74
N SER A 255 21.35 10.33 6.68
CA SER A 255 22.80 10.20 6.80
C SER A 255 23.41 9.56 5.55
N GLU A 256 24.48 10.19 5.03
CA GLU A 256 25.33 9.59 3.98
C GLU A 256 25.83 8.20 4.38
N LEU A 257 26.00 7.96 5.69
CA LEU A 257 26.39 6.66 6.23
C LEU A 257 25.37 5.56 5.91
N LYS A 258 24.07 5.84 6.07
CA LYS A 258 23.00 4.86 5.76
C LYS A 258 22.96 4.58 4.26
N ALA A 259 23.02 5.62 3.43
CA ALA A 259 23.06 5.46 1.98
C ALA A 259 24.28 4.65 1.52
N LYS A 260 25.46 4.90 2.09
CA LYS A 260 26.68 4.14 1.78
C LYS A 260 26.53 2.65 2.15
N LYS A 261 26.04 2.34 3.36
CA LYS A 261 25.80 0.95 3.79
C LYS A 261 24.81 0.22 2.87
N PHE A 262 23.76 0.91 2.43
CA PHE A 262 22.80 0.35 1.50
C PHE A 262 23.43 0.02 0.14
N ARG A 263 24.21 0.94 -0.44
CA ARG A 263 24.95 0.69 -1.71
C ARG A 263 25.96 -0.46 -1.57
N GLU A 264 26.67 -0.55 -0.46
CA GLU A 264 27.59 -1.67 -0.19
C GLU A 264 26.84 -3.01 -0.12
N LYS A 265 25.64 -3.05 0.48
CA LYS A 265 24.79 -4.23 0.52
C LYS A 265 24.34 -4.65 -0.88
N LEU A 266 23.90 -3.69 -1.70
CA LEU A 266 23.52 -3.92 -3.10
C LEU A 266 24.65 -4.55 -3.92
N ARG A 267 25.88 -4.02 -3.81
CA ARG A 267 27.05 -4.57 -4.52
C ARG A 267 27.34 -6.01 -4.13
N LYS A 268 27.31 -6.33 -2.83
CA LYS A 268 27.50 -7.71 -2.34
C LYS A 268 26.45 -8.67 -2.90
N PHE A 269 25.21 -8.21 -3.06
CA PHE A 269 24.15 -9.01 -3.66
C PHE A 269 24.43 -9.32 -5.14
N LYS A 270 24.86 -8.31 -5.90
CA LYS A 270 25.28 -8.47 -7.30
C LYS A 270 26.39 -9.52 -7.45
N ASP A 271 27.43 -9.42 -6.62
CA ASP A 271 28.59 -10.33 -6.66
C ASP A 271 28.24 -11.78 -6.26
N SER A 272 27.27 -11.97 -5.37
CA SER A 272 26.76 -13.29 -4.99
C SER A 272 25.87 -13.94 -6.06
N THR A 273 25.20 -13.13 -6.89
CA THR A 273 24.30 -13.63 -7.94
C THR A 273 25.09 -14.01 -9.20
N SER A 274 26.13 -13.24 -9.54
CA SER A 274 27.03 -13.54 -10.66
C SER A 274 27.86 -14.82 -10.45
N SER A 275 28.25 -15.13 -9.22
CA SER A 275 28.98 -16.36 -8.86
C SER A 275 28.11 -17.62 -8.81
N SER A 276 26.78 -17.48 -8.75
CA SER A 276 25.84 -18.61 -8.77
C SER A 276 25.41 -19.04 -10.19
N LEU A 277 25.73 -18.22 -11.19
CA LEU A 277 25.39 -18.41 -12.61
C LEU A 277 26.61 -18.83 -13.45
N SER A 278 27.80 -18.89 -12.84
CA SER A 278 29.06 -19.40 -13.43
C SER A 278 29.35 -20.82 -12.95
#